data_AF-A0A315XJG4-F1
#
_entry.id   AF-A0A315XJG4-F1
#
_cell.length_a   1.000
_cell.length_b   1.000
_cell.length_c   1.000
_cell.angle_alpha   90.00
_cell.angle_beta   90.00
_cell.angle_gamma   90.00
#
_symmetry.space_group_name_H-M   'P 1'
#
loop_
_entity.id
_entity.type
_entity.pdbx_description
1 polymer ?
#
loop_
_entity_poly.entity_id
_entity_poly.type
_entity_poly.pdbx_seq_one_letter_code
_entity_poly.pdbx_strand_id
1 'polypeptide(L)' 'MFCKNCGEENPENAVYCRNCGTKLIEEVKKTEVIETPPTHNNQNTSNTNTNSSSSGSSDWIGCCLCLVAIFIIFAIFGGL' A
#
# COMPACT_ATOMS: atom_id res chain seq x y z
N MET A 1 -17.77 -0.74 -1.53
CA MET A 1 -17.38 -1.56 -0.36
C MET A 1 -16.27 -0.87 0.42
N PHE A 2 -16.24 -1.04 1.74
CA PHE A 2 -15.15 -0.49 2.57
C PHE A 2 -14.02 -1.52 2.71
N CYS A 3 -12.77 -1.05 2.61
CA CYS A 3 -11.61 -1.89 2.81
C CYS A 3 -11.52 -2.33 4.28
N LYS A 4 -11.43 -3.64 4.53
CA LYS A 4 -11.28 -4.18 5.90
C LYS A 4 -9.94 -3.84 6.56
N ASN A 5 -8.94 -3.48 5.76
CA ASN A 5 -7.60 -3.19 6.27
C ASN A 5 -7.42 -1.70 6.63
N CYS A 6 -7.93 -0.77 5.81
CA CYS A 6 -7.71 0.67 6.00
C CYS A 6 -8.98 1.52 6.06
N GLY A 7 -10.16 0.94 5.88
CA GLY A 7 -11.45 1.66 5.95
C GLY A 7 -11.79 2.48 4.71
N GLU A 8 -10.98 2.47 3.65
CA GLU A 8 -11.22 3.25 2.43
C GLU A 8 -12.49 2.81 1.71
N GLU A 9 -13.25 3.78 1.18
CA GLU A 9 -14.39 3.51 0.33
C GLU A 9 -13.94 3.19 -1.10
N ASN A 10 -14.18 1.96 -1.52
CA ASN A 10 -13.82 1.44 -2.84
C ASN A 10 -15.07 1.08 -3.64
N PRO A 11 -15.05 1.20 -4.98
CA PRO A 11 -16.18 0.77 -5.79
C PRO A 11 -16.36 -0.75 -5.65
N GLU A 12 -17.58 -1.22 -5.88
CA GLU A 12 -17.96 -2.63 -5.69
C GLU A 12 -17.26 -3.62 -6.64
N ASN A 13 -16.73 -3.12 -7.76
CA ASN A 13 -15.94 -3.87 -8.73
C ASN A 13 -14.42 -3.73 -8.53
N ALA A 14 -13.94 -3.03 -7.49
CA ALA A 14 -12.51 -2.90 -7.25
C ALA A 14 -11.91 -4.23 -6.78
N VAL A 15 -10.94 -4.76 -7.52
CA VAL A 15 -10.17 -5.97 -7.13
C VAL A 15 -9.22 -5.68 -5.97
N TYR A 16 -8.66 -4.47 -5.93
CA TYR A 16 -7.71 -4.00 -4.91
C TYR A 16 -8.13 -2.65 -4.35
N CYS A 17 -7.75 -2.38 -3.10
CA CYS A 17 -7.97 -1.11 -2.45
C CYS A 17 -7.12 -0.03 -3.12
N ARG A 18 -7.75 1.07 -3.54
CA ARG A 18 -7.05 2.19 -4.20
C ARG A 18 -6.10 2.96 -3.28
N ASN A 19 -6.26 2.79 -1.96
CA ASN A 19 -5.49 3.48 -0.94
C ASN A 19 -4.34 2.61 -0.41
N CYS A 20 -4.63 1.38 0.02
CA CYS A 20 -3.62 0.50 0.64
C CYS A 20 -3.22 -0.74 -0.18
N GLY A 21 -3.84 -0.97 -1.34
CA GLY A 21 -3.53 -2.14 -2.20
C GLY A 21 -4.07 -3.49 -1.69
N THR A 22 -4.77 -3.54 -0.57
CA THR A 22 -5.38 -4.79 -0.05
C THR A 22 -6.39 -5.37 -1.05
N LYS A 23 -6.32 -6.68 -1.36
CA LYS A 23 -7.29 -7.36 -2.22
C LYS A 23 -8.68 -7.30 -1.58
N LEU A 24 -9.67 -6.83 -2.34
CA LEU A 24 -11.02 -6.54 -1.87
C LEU A 24 -12.01 -7.62 -2.28
N ILE A 25 -11.86 -8.14 -3.50
CA ILE A 25 -12.66 -9.24 -4.01
C ILE A 25 -11.90 -10.52 -3.71
N GLU A 26 -12.33 -11.23 -2.67
CA GLU A 26 -12.06 -12.66 -2.62
C GLU A 26 -12.89 -13.28 -3.73
N GLU A 27 -12.23 -13.97 -4.66
CA GLU A 27 -12.90 -14.56 -5.81
C GLU A 27 -13.93 -15.55 -5.27
N VAL A 28 -15.17 -15.09 -5.18
CA VAL A 28 -16.31 -15.97 -5.01
C VAL A 28 -16.33 -16.75 -6.30
N LYS A 29 -15.68 -17.92 -6.21
CA LYS A 29 -15.71 -19.02 -7.16
C LYS A 29 -17.18 -19.24 -7.47
N LYS A 30 -17.70 -18.52 -8.47
CA LYS A 30 -18.94 -18.80 -9.16
C LYS A 30 -18.68 -20.00 -10.04
N THR A 31 -18.34 -21.11 -9.39
CA THR A 31 -18.73 -22.42 -9.86
C THR A 31 -20.18 -22.51 -9.48
N GLU A 32 -21.02 -22.14 -10.43
CA GLU A 32 -22.27 -22.84 -10.61
C GLU A 32 -21.91 -24.33 -10.64
N VAL A 33 -22.26 -25.02 -9.55
CA VAL A 33 -22.12 -26.46 -9.41
C VAL A 33 -23.06 -27.08 -10.40
N ILE A 34 -22.53 -27.76 -11.42
CA ILE A 34 -22.86 -29.17 -11.66
C ILE A 34 -21.53 -29.90 -11.96
N GLU A 35 -21.08 -30.75 -11.00
CA GLU A 35 -20.06 -31.83 -11.06
C GLU A 35 -18.55 -31.41 -11.21
N THR A 36 -17.52 -31.81 -10.43
CA THR A 36 -17.25 -32.76 -9.31
C THR A 36 -15.86 -32.35 -8.64
N PRO A 37 -15.17 -33.14 -7.78
CA PRO A 37 -14.48 -32.75 -6.52
C PRO A 37 -13.16 -31.91 -6.62
N PRO A 38 -12.66 -31.31 -5.50
CA PRO A 38 -11.69 -30.22 -5.53
C PRO A 38 -10.25 -30.69 -5.75
N THR A 39 -9.49 -29.98 -6.59
CA THR A 39 -8.03 -30.09 -6.62
C THR A 39 -7.39 -28.73 -6.40
N HIS A 40 -6.47 -28.76 -5.45
CA HIS A 40 -5.76 -27.70 -4.77
C HIS A 40 -4.59 -27.16 -5.61
N ASN A 41 -4.32 -25.86 -5.42
CA ASN A 41 -3.03 -25.16 -5.53
C ASN A 41 -2.35 -25.06 -6.91
N ASN A 42 -2.29 -23.84 -7.43
CA ASN A 42 -0.98 -23.28 -7.75
C ASN A 42 -0.94 -21.78 -7.46
N GLN A 43 -0.34 -21.45 -6.33
CA GLN A 43 0.27 -20.15 -6.09
C GLN A 43 1.26 -19.86 -7.22
N ASN A 44 0.78 -19.21 -8.28
CA ASN A 44 1.68 -18.39 -9.10
C ASN A 44 1.97 -17.10 -8.31
N THR A 45 2.63 -17.31 -7.17
CA THR A 45 3.82 -16.60 -6.72
C THR A 45 4.11 -15.33 -7.51
N SER A 46 3.39 -14.26 -7.18
CA SER A 46 4.03 -12.95 -7.16
C SER A 46 4.97 -12.95 -5.97
N ASN A 47 6.11 -13.63 -6.11
CA ASN A 47 7.35 -13.22 -5.46
C ASN A 47 7.75 -11.90 -6.09
N THR A 48 6.97 -10.85 -5.82
CA THR A 48 7.54 -9.52 -5.78
C THR A 48 8.20 -9.46 -4.42
N ASN A 49 9.49 -9.76 -4.40
CA ASN A 49 10.41 -9.12 -3.46
C ASN A 49 10.39 -7.62 -3.75
N THR A 50 9.26 -6.99 -3.52
CA THR A 50 9.23 -5.57 -3.32
C THR A 50 9.56 -5.42 -1.85
N ASN A 51 10.81 -5.04 -1.60
CA ASN A 51 11.16 -4.19 -0.49
C ASN A 51 10.36 -2.87 -0.60
N SER A 52 9.04 -2.97 -0.66
CA SER A 52 8.14 -1.91 -0.30
C SER A 52 8.11 -2.02 1.21
N SER A 53 9.14 -1.46 1.82
CA SER A 53 8.92 -0.66 3.01
C SER A 53 7.84 0.34 2.63
N SER A 54 6.57 -0.09 2.71
CA SER A 54 5.45 0.78 2.96
C SER A 54 5.62 1.25 4.40
N SER A 55 6.71 2.00 4.60
CA SER A 55 6.80 3.01 5.60
C SER A 55 5.60 3.90 5.31
N GLY A 56 4.54 3.72 6.07
CA GLY A 56 3.70 4.84 6.47
C GLY A 56 4.57 5.79 7.28
N SER A 57 5.60 6.36 6.65
CA SER A 57 6.34 7.49 7.18
C SER A 57 5.61 8.68 6.61
N SER A 58 4.81 9.32 7.46
CA SER A 58 4.62 10.74 7.31
C SER A 58 6.02 11.35 7.11
N ASP A 59 6.34 11.75 5.88
CA ASP A 59 7.62 12.38 5.54
C ASP A 59 7.66 13.84 6.06
N TRP A 60 7.04 14.10 7.22
CA TRP A 60 7.10 15.38 7.91
C TRP A 60 8.44 15.55 8.64
N ILE A 61 9.09 14.44 9.02
CA ILE A 61 10.41 14.47 9.68
C ILE A 61 11.52 14.91 8.71
N GLY A 62 11.40 14.58 7.41
CA GLY A 62 12.36 14.97 6.38
C GLY A 62 12.33 16.48 6.09
N CYS A 63 11.13 17.07 6.06
CA CYS A 63 10.95 18.51 5.87
C CYS A 63 11.54 19.33 7.03
N CYS A 64 11.37 18.90 8.28
CA CYS A 64 11.91 19.60 9.45
C CYS A 64 13.45 19.59 9.46
N LEU A 65 14.09 18.47 9.13
CA LEU A 65 15.56 18.39 9.09
C LEU A 65 16.17 19.24 7.97
N CYS A 66 15.53 19.30 6.80
CA CYS A 66 15.96 20.20 5.71
C CYS A 66 15.89 21.67 6.11
N LEU A 67 14.79 22.10 6.74
CA LEU A 67 14.64 23.50 7.14
C LEU A 67 15.67 23.90 8.20
N VAL A 68 15.91 23.07 9.22
CA VAL A 68 16.91 23.33 10.24
C VAL A 68 18.32 23.42 9.64
N ALA A 69 18.68 22.53 8.71
CA ALA A 69 19.97 22.58 8.02
C ALA A 69 20.14 23.88 7.20
N ILE A 70 19.09 24.32 6.49
CA ILE A 70 19.10 25.57 5.73
C ILE A 70 19.30 26.77 6.65
N PHE A 71 18.61 26.83 7.79
CA PHE A 71 18.78 27.90 8.78
C PHE A 71 20.20 27.94 9.36
N ILE A 72 20.80 26.78 9.65
CA ILE A 72 22.18 26.70 10.17
C ILE A 72 23.18 27.19 9.12
N ILE A 73 23.00 26.83 7.85
CA ILE A 73 23.84 27.30 6.74
C ILE A 73 23.74 28.83 6.62
N PHE A 74 22.53 29.39 6.60
CA PHE A 74 22.35 30.85 6.55
C PHE A 74 22.95 31.56 7.76
N ALA A 75 22.89 30.99 8.96
CA ALA A 75 23.51 31.57 10.15
C ALA A 75 25.04 31.57 10.10
N ILE A 76 25.66 30.54 9.51
CA ILE A 76 27.11 30.43 9.37
C ILE A 76 27.64 31.32 8.24
N PHE A 77 26.94 31.38 7.11
CA PHE A 77 27.40 32.08 5.90
C PHE A 77 26.85 33.51 5.76
N GLY A 78 25.71 33.84 6.38
CA GLY A 78 25.08 35.16 6.33
C GLY A 78 25.51 36.13 7.42
N GLY A 79 26.50 35.76 8.24
CA GLY A 79 27.04 36.58 9.34
C GLY A 79 28.39 37.24 9.05
N LEU A 80 28.81 37.34 7.77
CA LEU A 80 30.03 38.04 7.35
C LEU A 80 29.71 39.36 6.64
#